data_AF-A0A958SU01-F1
#
_entry.id   AF-A0A958SU01-F1
#
_cell.length_a   1.000
_cell.length_b   1.000
_cell.length_c   1.000
_cell.angle_alpha   90.00
_cell.angle_beta   90.00
_cell.angle_gamma   90.00
#
_symmetry.space_group_name_H-M   'P 1'
#
loop_
_entity.id
_entity.type
_entity.pdbx_description
1 polymer ?
#
loop_
_entity_poly.entity_id
_entity_poly.type
_entity_poly.pdbx_seq_one_letter_code
_entity_poly.pdbx_strand_id
1 'polypeptide(L)'
;MENNPHASSSHHSMSNGKCPVMHGGNTASSKSVMDWWPNALNLDILHQHDTKTNPLGHDFNYHEELKKLDVQALKEDLHDLMTDSQDWWPADWGHYGGLMIRMAWHAAGSYRIADGRGGAGTGNQRFAPLNSWPDNVSLDKARRLLWPIKKKYGNKVSWADLIILAGTIAYENMGLKTFGFAFGREDIWGPEKDTYWGAEKEWLAPSDERYESVDKPSTMENPLAAVQMGLIYVNPEGVNGNPDPLKTAAQVRETFKRMAM
;
A
#
# COMPACT_ATOMS: atom_id res chain seq x y z
N MET A 1 -36.62 26.74 -50.39
CA MET A 1 -36.76 25.76 -49.29
C MET A 1 -36.06 24.51 -49.78
N GLU A 2 -34.88 24.10 -49.35
CA GLU A 2 -34.00 24.47 -48.25
C GLU A 2 -32.55 24.15 -48.66
N ASN A 3 -31.63 25.02 -48.29
CA ASN A 3 -30.20 24.74 -48.25
C ASN A 3 -29.89 23.90 -47.00
N ASN A 4 -29.03 22.88 -47.11
CA ASN A 4 -28.22 22.46 -45.97
C ASN A 4 -26.85 21.87 -46.38
N PRO A 5 -25.77 22.67 -46.34
CA PRO A 5 -24.39 22.18 -46.33
C PRO A 5 -23.83 22.09 -44.89
N HIS A 6 -22.72 21.36 -44.73
CA HIS A 6 -21.90 21.16 -43.51
C HIS A 6 -22.40 20.05 -42.55
N ALA A 7 -21.56 19.24 -41.90
CA ALA A 7 -20.12 19.25 -41.71
C ALA A 7 -19.61 17.81 -41.50
N SER A 8 -18.47 17.48 -42.11
CA SER A 8 -17.66 16.33 -41.70
C SER A 8 -17.01 16.65 -40.35
N SER A 9 -17.50 16.07 -39.25
CA SER A 9 -16.77 16.09 -37.99
C SER A 9 -15.66 15.04 -38.03
N SER A 10 -14.44 15.50 -38.30
CA SER A 10 -13.22 14.71 -38.11
C SER A 10 -13.04 14.42 -36.61
N HIS A 11 -13.41 13.22 -36.18
CA HIS A 11 -12.95 12.72 -34.89
C HIS A 11 -11.43 12.50 -34.98
N HIS A 12 -10.67 13.49 -34.51
CA HIS A 12 -9.27 13.28 -34.11
C HIS A 12 -9.27 12.31 -32.92
N SER A 13 -9.12 11.02 -33.19
CA SER A 13 -8.66 10.09 -32.17
C SER A 13 -7.22 10.46 -31.85
N MET A 14 -6.98 11.04 -30.68
CA MET A 14 -5.62 11.16 -30.17
C MET A 14 -5.06 9.74 -30.00
N SER A 15 -4.17 9.35 -30.93
CA SER A 15 -3.44 8.10 -30.84
C SER A 15 -2.43 8.22 -29.69
N ASN A 16 -2.81 7.75 -28.50
CA ASN A 16 -1.84 7.48 -27.45
C ASN A 16 -0.74 6.59 -28.03
N GLY A 17 0.52 7.05 -27.94
CA GLY A 17 1.67 6.51 -28.64
C GLY A 17 1.76 4.99 -28.55
N LYS A 18 1.37 4.30 -29.63
CA LYS A 18 1.67 2.89 -29.83
C LYS A 18 2.98 2.80 -30.59
N CYS A 19 3.89 1.95 -30.11
CA CYS A 19 5.07 1.58 -30.88
C CYS A 19 4.59 1.12 -32.28
N PRO A 20 5.07 1.72 -33.38
CA PRO A 20 4.50 1.52 -34.71
C PRO A 20 4.76 0.12 -35.30
N VAL A 21 5.48 -0.74 -34.56
CA VAL A 21 5.77 -2.11 -34.94
C VAL A 21 5.04 -3.04 -33.98
N MET A 22 4.07 -3.80 -34.50
CA MET A 22 3.38 -4.83 -33.72
C MET A 22 4.33 -6.00 -33.46
N HIS A 23 4.71 -6.19 -32.20
CA HIS A 23 5.50 -7.33 -31.75
C HIS A 23 4.58 -8.40 -31.12
N GLY A 24 4.83 -9.69 -31.42
CA GLY A 24 4.01 -10.82 -30.95
C GLY A 24 4.23 -11.23 -29.48
N GLY A 25 5.08 -10.53 -28.73
CA GLY A 25 5.33 -10.83 -27.32
C GLY A 25 4.16 -10.44 -26.42
N ASN A 26 3.82 -11.30 -25.46
CA ASN A 26 2.84 -10.97 -24.43
C ASN A 26 3.50 -10.21 -23.27
N THR A 27 3.66 -8.89 -23.44
CA THR A 27 4.41 -8.02 -22.53
C THR A 27 3.53 -7.20 -21.57
N ALA A 28 2.22 -7.46 -21.54
CA ALA A 28 1.25 -6.73 -20.72
C ALA A 28 0.35 -7.69 -19.94
N SER A 29 0.03 -7.36 -18.69
CA SER A 29 -0.83 -8.19 -17.84
C SER A 29 -2.30 -8.27 -18.30
N SER A 30 -2.75 -7.34 -19.15
CA SER A 30 -4.16 -7.24 -19.58
C SER A 30 -4.58 -8.24 -20.66
N LYS A 31 -3.68 -9.11 -21.11
CA LYS A 31 -3.94 -10.14 -22.13
C LYS A 31 -3.52 -11.51 -21.61
N SER A 32 -4.09 -11.91 -20.48
CA SER A 32 -3.80 -13.22 -19.92
C SER A 32 -4.58 -14.29 -20.66
N VAL A 33 -3.97 -15.46 -20.89
CA VAL A 33 -4.71 -16.61 -21.42
C VAL A 33 -5.80 -17.08 -20.42
N MET A 34 -5.61 -16.77 -19.14
CA MET A 34 -6.56 -17.13 -18.08
C MET A 34 -7.87 -16.36 -18.17
N ASP A 35 -7.95 -15.28 -18.95
CA ASP A 35 -9.20 -14.54 -19.18
C ASP A 35 -10.27 -15.42 -19.86
N TRP A 36 -9.88 -16.47 -20.58
CA TRP A 36 -10.78 -17.47 -21.16
C TRP A 36 -11.36 -18.45 -20.13
N TRP A 37 -10.67 -18.64 -19.00
CA TRP A 37 -11.06 -19.57 -17.93
C TRP A 37 -10.98 -18.88 -16.57
N PRO A 38 -11.85 -17.89 -16.30
CA PRO A 38 -11.79 -17.08 -15.08
C PRO A 38 -12.02 -17.89 -13.79
N ASN A 39 -12.62 -19.08 -13.90
CA ASN A 39 -12.87 -20.00 -12.79
C ASN A 39 -11.75 -21.03 -12.58
N ALA A 40 -10.65 -20.93 -13.33
CA ALA A 40 -9.50 -21.83 -13.15
C ALA A 40 -8.80 -21.58 -11.81
N LEU A 41 -8.22 -22.64 -11.23
CA LEU A 41 -7.45 -22.53 -10.01
C LEU A 41 -6.21 -21.64 -10.23
N ASN A 42 -6.01 -20.66 -9.36
CA ASN A 42 -4.86 -19.75 -9.44
C ASN A 42 -3.61 -20.40 -8.84
N LEU A 43 -2.73 -20.95 -9.68
CA LEU A 43 -1.45 -21.53 -9.27
C LEU A 43 -0.31 -20.50 -9.15
N ASP A 44 -0.50 -19.27 -9.64
CA ASP A 44 0.54 -18.22 -9.57
C ASP A 44 0.93 -17.89 -8.13
N ILE A 45 0.01 -18.06 -7.18
CA ILE A 45 0.25 -17.80 -5.76
C ILE A 45 1.29 -18.75 -5.14
N LEU A 46 1.53 -19.91 -5.74
CA LEU A 46 2.51 -20.90 -5.26
C LEU A 46 3.93 -20.64 -5.78
N HIS A 47 4.09 -19.66 -6.67
CA HIS A 47 5.36 -19.34 -7.33
C HIS A 47 5.77 -17.88 -7.15
N GLN A 48 5.10 -17.15 -6.23
CA GLN A 48 5.52 -15.82 -5.84
C GLN A 48 6.85 -15.88 -5.07
N HIS A 49 7.58 -14.77 -5.09
CA HIS A 49 8.82 -14.60 -4.33
C HIS A 49 9.92 -15.64 -4.67
N ASP A 50 9.89 -16.21 -5.88
CA ASP A 50 10.95 -17.09 -6.37
C ASP A 50 12.28 -16.34 -6.58
N THR A 51 13.37 -17.09 -6.53
CA THR A 51 14.76 -16.69 -6.75
C THR A 51 14.99 -15.84 -7.99
N LYS A 52 14.27 -16.11 -9.09
CA LYS A 52 14.40 -15.37 -10.36
C LYS A 52 14.02 -13.89 -10.25
N THR A 53 13.19 -13.54 -9.28
CA THR A 53 12.73 -12.16 -9.06
C THR A 53 13.52 -11.45 -7.97
N ASN A 54 14.27 -12.19 -7.15
CA ASN A 54 15.05 -11.63 -6.06
C ASN A 54 16.43 -11.16 -6.57
N PRO A 55 16.74 -9.85 -6.53
CA PRO A 55 17.99 -9.30 -7.04
C PRO A 55 19.18 -9.48 -6.09
N LEU A 56 18.97 -9.94 -4.86
CA LEU A 56 20.04 -10.04 -3.85
C LEU A 56 20.87 -11.32 -3.99
N GLY A 57 20.43 -12.26 -4.83
CA GLY A 57 21.09 -13.54 -5.04
C GLY A 57 20.68 -14.59 -4.02
N HIS A 58 20.93 -15.85 -4.35
CA HIS A 58 20.52 -17.01 -3.57
C HIS A 58 21.16 -17.06 -2.17
N ASP A 59 22.42 -16.62 -2.05
CA ASP A 59 23.19 -16.78 -0.82
C ASP A 59 23.03 -15.59 0.14
N PHE A 60 22.19 -14.61 -0.21
CA PHE A 60 21.90 -13.47 0.65
C PHE A 60 21.06 -13.89 1.87
N ASN A 61 21.49 -13.48 3.05
CA ASN A 61 20.76 -13.67 4.30
C ASN A 61 20.55 -12.32 4.98
N TYR A 62 19.29 -11.86 5.05
CA TYR A 62 18.97 -10.56 5.62
C TYR A 62 19.35 -10.48 7.10
N HIS A 63 19.06 -11.51 7.89
CA HIS A 63 19.34 -11.51 9.32
C HIS A 63 20.85 -11.43 9.62
N GLU A 64 21.71 -12.02 8.79
CA GLU A 64 23.16 -11.88 8.94
C GLU A 64 23.67 -10.48 8.54
N GLU A 65 23.09 -9.85 7.51
CA GLU A 65 23.43 -8.47 7.15
C GLU A 65 22.91 -7.46 8.17
N LEU A 66 21.72 -7.69 8.71
CA LEU A 66 21.09 -6.88 9.74
C LEU A 66 21.92 -6.81 11.02
N LYS A 67 22.57 -7.91 11.43
CA LYS A 67 23.49 -7.90 12.59
C LYS A 67 24.65 -6.93 12.43
N LYS A 68 25.00 -6.54 11.20
CA LYS A 68 26.08 -5.60 10.87
C LYS A 68 25.60 -4.15 10.82
N LEU A 69 24.30 -3.90 11.00
CA LEU A 69 23.72 -2.57 10.94
C LEU A 69 24.16 -1.74 12.16
N ASP A 70 24.64 -0.53 11.89
CA ASP A 70 24.77 0.48 12.94
C ASP A 70 23.38 1.07 13.23
N VAL A 71 22.72 0.46 14.22
CA VAL A 71 21.35 0.85 14.62
C VAL A 71 21.31 2.25 15.20
N GLN A 72 22.35 2.66 15.94
CA GLN A 72 22.39 3.97 16.57
C GLN A 72 22.50 5.06 15.50
N ALA A 73 23.43 4.93 14.56
CA ALA A 73 23.55 5.86 13.45
C ALA A 73 22.27 5.91 12.60
N LEU A 74 21.63 4.77 12.33
CA LEU A 74 20.36 4.75 11.59
C LEU A 74 19.26 5.54 12.30
N LYS A 75 19.16 5.41 13.62
CA LYS A 75 18.19 6.17 14.41
C LYS A 75 18.49 7.67 14.39
N GLU A 76 19.75 8.06 14.53
CA GLU A 76 20.18 9.46 14.45
C GLU A 76 19.83 10.07 13.09
N ASP A 77 20.15 9.39 12.00
CA ASP A 77 19.76 9.81 10.64
C ASP A 77 18.23 9.98 10.49
N LEU A 78 17.45 9.07 11.10
CA LEU A 78 15.99 9.18 11.08
C LEU A 78 15.49 10.34 11.95
N HIS A 79 16.15 10.64 13.07
CA HIS A 79 15.84 11.82 13.87
C HIS A 79 16.10 13.10 13.08
N ASP A 80 17.25 13.20 12.41
CA ASP A 80 17.62 14.35 11.58
C ASP A 80 16.64 14.54 10.42
N LEU A 81 16.27 13.45 9.74
CA LEU A 81 15.29 13.48 8.64
C LEU A 81 13.97 14.12 9.08
N MET A 82 13.54 13.97 10.33
CA MET A 82 12.24 14.51 10.77
C MET A 82 12.12 16.01 10.56
N THR A 83 13.22 16.75 10.62
CA THR A 83 13.24 18.22 10.43
C THR A 83 14.03 18.68 9.21
N ASP A 84 14.59 17.76 8.42
CA ASP A 84 15.32 18.06 7.18
C ASP A 84 14.34 18.25 5.99
N SER A 85 13.60 19.36 6.01
CA SER A 85 12.59 19.66 5.01
C SER A 85 13.17 19.75 3.59
N GLN A 86 12.54 19.08 2.64
CA GLN A 86 12.90 19.06 1.23
C GLN A 86 11.95 19.93 0.41
N ASP A 87 12.49 20.78 -0.47
CA ASP A 87 11.69 21.74 -1.27
C ASP A 87 10.62 21.07 -2.17
N TRP A 88 10.89 19.85 -2.65
CA TRP A 88 9.96 19.11 -3.52
C TRP A 88 8.78 18.50 -2.77
N TRP A 89 8.86 18.41 -1.45
CA TRP A 89 7.76 18.01 -0.56
C TRP A 89 7.97 18.60 0.83
N PRO A 90 7.70 19.90 1.04
CA PRO A 90 8.03 20.59 2.28
C PRO A 90 7.39 19.92 3.50
N ALA A 91 8.10 19.93 4.62
CA ALA A 91 7.57 19.39 5.87
C ALA A 91 6.53 20.34 6.47
N ASP A 92 5.33 19.83 6.76
CA ASP A 92 4.31 20.60 7.47
C ASP A 92 4.87 21.03 8.84
N TRP A 93 4.80 22.33 9.12
CA TRP A 93 5.40 22.94 10.31
C TRP A 93 6.90 22.66 10.51
N GLY A 94 7.61 22.34 9.42
CA GLY A 94 9.03 21.98 9.49
C GLY A 94 9.30 20.59 10.07
N HIS A 95 8.29 19.71 10.17
CA HIS A 95 8.47 18.38 10.76
C HIS A 95 7.68 17.27 10.03
N TYR A 96 8.36 16.23 9.52
CA TYR A 96 7.74 15.11 8.80
C TYR A 96 7.08 14.04 9.70
N GLY A 97 7.15 14.20 11.02
CA GLY A 97 6.68 13.20 11.99
C GLY A 97 5.27 12.67 11.73
N GLY A 98 4.28 13.56 11.52
CA GLY A 98 2.91 13.14 11.22
C GLY A 98 2.79 12.30 9.94
N LEU A 99 3.57 12.65 8.91
CA LEU A 99 3.62 11.90 7.64
C LEU A 99 4.25 10.51 7.83
N MET A 100 5.34 10.41 8.61
CA MET A 100 6.02 9.14 8.88
C MET A 100 5.19 8.22 9.77
N ILE A 101 4.49 8.77 10.77
CA ILE A 101 3.52 8.05 11.60
C ILE A 101 2.41 7.48 10.72
N ARG A 102 1.80 8.30 9.85
CA ARG A 102 0.75 7.85 8.93
C ARG A 102 1.27 6.76 7.99
N MET A 103 2.48 6.91 7.44
CA MET A 103 3.07 5.90 6.55
C MET A 103 3.22 4.54 7.26
N ALA A 104 3.77 4.54 8.47
CA ALA A 104 3.95 3.32 9.26
C ALA A 104 2.61 2.70 9.67
N TRP A 105 1.65 3.52 10.10
CA TRP A 105 0.28 3.11 10.42
C TRP A 105 -0.41 2.46 9.22
N HIS A 106 -0.36 3.06 8.03
CA HIS A 106 -0.98 2.50 6.83
C HIS A 106 -0.30 1.22 6.35
N ALA A 107 1.01 1.08 6.57
CA ALA A 107 1.73 -0.16 6.26
C ALA A 107 1.26 -1.29 7.18
N ALA A 108 1.22 -1.04 8.50
CA ALA A 108 0.78 -2.04 9.48
C ALA A 108 -0.74 -2.32 9.43
N GLY A 109 -1.54 -1.32 9.11
CA GLY A 109 -2.99 -1.35 9.22
C GLY A 109 -3.72 -2.07 8.09
N SER A 110 -3.02 -2.74 7.18
CA SER A 110 -3.68 -3.62 6.20
C SER A 110 -3.83 -5.06 6.71
N TYR A 111 -3.32 -5.35 7.91
CA TYR A 111 -3.34 -6.68 8.53
C TYR A 111 -4.77 -7.15 8.83
N ARG A 112 -5.02 -8.46 8.77
CA ARG A 112 -6.29 -9.04 9.24
C ARG A 112 -6.12 -10.41 9.89
N ILE A 113 -6.85 -10.66 10.97
CA ILE A 113 -6.72 -11.88 11.77
C ILE A 113 -7.29 -13.12 11.08
N ALA A 114 -8.22 -12.94 10.15
CA ALA A 114 -8.97 -14.04 9.54
C ALA A 114 -8.07 -14.98 8.71
N ASP A 115 -7.08 -14.42 8.03
CA ASP A 115 -6.14 -15.17 7.19
C ASP A 115 -4.66 -14.77 7.41
N GLY A 116 -4.40 -13.83 8.33
CA GLY A 116 -3.05 -13.37 8.67
C GLY A 116 -2.38 -12.51 7.59
N ARG A 117 -3.08 -12.14 6.52
CA ARG A 117 -2.53 -11.36 5.40
C ARG A 117 -2.50 -9.86 5.68
N GLY A 118 -1.73 -9.16 4.84
CA GLY A 118 -1.48 -7.74 4.96
C GLY A 118 -0.52 -7.42 6.10
N GLY A 119 -0.51 -6.15 6.51
CA GLY A 119 0.38 -5.64 7.52
C GLY A 119 1.76 -5.26 6.98
N ALA A 120 2.65 -4.91 7.90
CA ALA A 120 3.93 -4.29 7.58
C ALA A 120 5.09 -5.28 7.34
N GLY A 121 4.82 -6.59 7.44
CA GLY A 121 5.85 -7.62 7.51
C GLY A 121 6.76 -7.74 6.29
N THR A 122 6.32 -7.25 5.13
CA THR A 122 6.99 -7.48 3.84
C THR A 122 7.37 -6.19 3.09
N GLY A 123 6.98 -5.02 3.62
CA GLY A 123 7.17 -3.74 2.94
C GLY A 123 6.30 -3.57 1.68
N ASN A 124 5.23 -4.34 1.54
CA ASN A 124 4.30 -4.36 0.41
C ASN A 124 3.70 -3.00 0.02
N GLN A 125 3.68 -2.00 0.92
CA GLN A 125 3.22 -0.64 0.62
C GLN A 125 4.00 0.04 -0.54
N ARG A 126 5.19 -0.47 -0.89
CA ARG A 126 5.95 0.02 -2.07
C ARG A 126 5.49 -0.59 -3.41
N PHE A 127 4.66 -1.61 -3.39
CA PHE A 127 4.14 -2.29 -4.57
C PHE A 127 2.65 -2.05 -4.78
N ALA A 128 2.17 -2.33 -5.99
CA ALA A 128 0.74 -2.39 -6.24
C ALA A 128 0.11 -3.53 -5.42
N PRO A 129 -1.18 -3.41 -5.01
CA PRO A 129 -2.03 -2.25 -5.22
C PRO A 129 -1.81 -1.13 -4.17
N LEU A 130 -1.19 -1.46 -3.03
CA LEU A 130 -1.12 -0.59 -1.85
C LEU A 130 -0.41 0.74 -2.13
N ASN A 131 0.60 0.76 -3.01
CA ASN A 131 1.30 2.00 -3.37
C ASN A 131 0.40 3.04 -4.07
N SER A 132 -0.79 2.64 -4.52
CA SER A 132 -1.73 3.43 -5.30
C SER A 132 -3.14 3.45 -4.73
N TRP A 133 -3.36 2.88 -3.53
CA TRP A 133 -4.65 2.98 -2.85
C TRP A 133 -5.01 4.45 -2.55
N PRO A 134 -6.28 4.85 -2.68
CA PRO A 134 -6.74 6.20 -2.32
C PRO A 134 -6.34 6.62 -0.91
N ASP A 135 -6.42 5.72 0.06
CA ASP A 135 -6.06 6.02 1.45
C ASP A 135 -4.54 6.16 1.65
N ASN A 136 -3.72 5.73 0.67
CA ASN A 136 -2.26 5.85 0.70
C ASN A 136 -1.73 7.04 -0.09
N VAL A 137 -2.60 7.99 -0.46
CA VAL A 137 -2.21 9.22 -1.16
C VAL A 137 -1.06 9.93 -0.42
N SER A 138 -0.07 10.34 -1.21
CA SER A 138 1.16 11.02 -0.79
C SER A 138 2.14 10.20 0.05
N LEU A 139 1.83 8.95 0.40
CA LEU A 139 2.80 8.07 1.06
C LEU A 139 3.92 7.62 0.12
N ASP A 140 3.76 7.79 -1.19
CA ASP A 140 4.86 7.69 -2.15
C ASP A 140 5.96 8.73 -1.90
N LYS A 141 5.60 9.94 -1.44
CA LYS A 141 6.56 10.98 -1.03
C LYS A 141 7.22 10.62 0.29
N ALA A 142 6.46 10.11 1.26
CA ALA A 142 7.00 9.61 2.53
C ALA A 142 8.07 8.53 2.31
N ARG A 143 7.78 7.52 1.48
CA ARG A 143 8.76 6.49 1.11
C ARG A 143 9.96 7.07 0.35
N ARG A 144 9.75 8.09 -0.49
CA ARG A 144 10.83 8.76 -1.21
C ARG A 144 11.76 9.56 -0.30
N LEU A 145 11.24 10.19 0.75
CA LEU A 145 12.05 10.89 1.77
C LEU A 145 12.99 9.93 2.52
N LEU A 146 12.60 8.67 2.70
CA LEU A 146 13.43 7.63 3.33
C LEU A 146 14.49 7.03 2.39
N TRP A 147 14.42 7.28 1.08
CA TRP A 147 15.34 6.68 0.12
C TRP A 147 16.82 6.98 0.39
N PRO A 148 17.26 8.22 0.71
CA PRO A 148 18.65 8.50 1.04
C PRO A 148 19.18 7.63 2.18
N ILE A 149 18.36 7.40 3.22
CA ILE A 149 18.69 6.52 4.35
C ILE A 149 18.78 5.07 3.87
N LYS A 150 17.78 4.57 3.14
CA LYS A 150 17.84 3.21 2.56
C LYS A 150 19.09 3.00 1.70
N LYS A 151 19.48 4.02 0.92
CA LYS A 151 20.67 4.01 0.07
C LYS A 151 21.95 3.96 0.91
N LYS A 152 22.03 4.73 2.00
CA LYS A 152 23.19 4.76 2.92
C LYS A 152 23.41 3.41 3.61
N TYR A 153 22.35 2.80 4.13
CA TYR A 153 22.45 1.54 4.90
C TYR A 153 22.36 0.28 4.04
N GLY A 154 21.91 0.40 2.79
CA GLY A 154 21.91 -0.67 1.80
C GLY A 154 21.13 -1.90 2.28
N ASN A 155 21.69 -3.09 2.09
CA ASN A 155 21.01 -4.35 2.39
C ASN A 155 20.97 -4.72 3.88
N LYS A 156 21.58 -3.90 4.75
CA LYS A 156 21.56 -4.11 6.21
C LYS A 156 20.26 -3.69 6.89
N VAL A 157 19.40 -2.97 6.16
CA VAL A 157 18.04 -2.61 6.59
C VAL A 157 17.09 -2.76 5.41
N SER A 158 16.01 -3.49 5.60
CA SER A 158 14.95 -3.66 4.59
C SER A 158 14.05 -2.43 4.52
N TRP A 159 13.32 -2.26 3.41
CA TRP A 159 12.24 -1.27 3.38
C TRP A 159 11.14 -1.60 4.39
N ALA A 160 10.85 -2.88 4.59
CA ALA A 160 9.84 -3.34 5.54
C ALA A 160 10.13 -2.86 6.98
N ASP A 161 11.38 -2.99 7.44
CA ASP A 161 11.78 -2.45 8.74
C ASP A 161 11.88 -0.92 8.74
N LEU A 162 12.48 -0.33 7.71
CA LEU A 162 12.71 1.12 7.65
C LEU A 162 11.40 1.93 7.70
N ILE A 163 10.35 1.46 7.02
CA ILE A 163 9.04 2.13 7.00
C ILE A 163 8.44 2.21 8.40
N ILE A 164 8.51 1.13 9.19
CA ILE A 164 7.94 1.10 10.55
C ILE A 164 8.84 1.78 11.56
N LEU A 165 10.16 1.66 11.40
CA LEU A 165 11.11 2.37 12.25
C LEU A 165 10.93 3.88 12.11
N ALA A 166 10.71 4.40 10.90
CA ALA A 166 10.48 5.82 10.68
C ALA A 166 9.28 6.37 11.48
N GLY A 167 8.15 5.64 11.50
CA GLY A 167 7.00 6.03 12.33
C GLY A 167 7.27 5.93 13.83
N THR A 168 8.05 4.93 14.25
CA THR A 168 8.46 4.77 15.66
C THR A 168 9.36 5.93 16.11
N ILE A 169 10.38 6.27 15.32
CA ILE A 169 11.29 7.40 15.59
C ILE A 169 10.56 8.73 15.54
N ALA A 170 9.58 8.89 14.65
CA ALA A 170 8.74 10.09 14.62
C ALA A 170 8.01 10.31 15.96
N TYR A 171 7.45 9.26 16.57
CA TYR A 171 6.85 9.35 17.91
C TYR A 171 7.87 9.73 18.98
N GLU A 172 9.05 9.09 18.99
CA GLU A 172 10.13 9.39 19.95
C GLU A 172 10.62 10.83 19.82
N ASN A 173 10.84 11.30 18.59
CA ASN A 173 11.26 12.67 18.29
C ASN A 173 10.21 13.69 18.78
N MET A 174 8.92 13.37 18.64
CA MET A 174 7.80 14.19 19.11
C MET A 174 7.48 14.03 20.61
N GLY A 175 8.34 13.33 21.38
CA GLY A 175 8.27 13.26 22.84
C GLY A 175 7.48 12.08 23.42
N LEU A 176 6.99 11.16 22.59
CA LEU A 176 6.37 9.91 23.05
C LEU A 176 7.44 8.83 23.24
N LYS A 177 7.62 8.36 24.47
CA LYS A 177 8.46 7.18 24.75
C LYS A 177 7.74 5.92 24.23
N THR A 178 8.25 5.34 23.16
CA THR A 178 7.70 4.10 22.60
C THR A 178 8.07 2.88 23.45
N PHE A 179 7.32 1.78 23.30
CA PHE A 179 7.56 0.56 24.06
C PHE A 179 8.85 -0.17 23.61
N GLY A 180 9.17 -0.10 22.32
CA GLY A 180 10.32 -0.75 21.71
C GLY A 180 10.12 -0.98 20.21
N PHE A 181 11.16 -1.49 19.56
CA PHE A 181 11.14 -1.82 18.13
C PHE A 181 11.94 -3.11 17.88
N ALA A 182 11.50 -3.92 16.92
CA ALA A 182 12.21 -5.09 16.45
C ALA A 182 12.41 -5.05 14.94
N PHE A 183 13.66 -5.27 14.52
CA PHE A 183 14.04 -5.54 13.14
C PHE A 183 13.83 -7.02 12.80
N GLY A 184 13.90 -7.35 11.51
CA GLY A 184 13.88 -8.73 11.02
C GLY A 184 12.88 -8.97 9.90
N ARG A 185 12.22 -7.93 9.39
CA ARG A 185 11.30 -8.06 8.25
C ARG A 185 12.09 -8.11 6.95
N GLU A 186 11.92 -9.16 6.17
CA GLU A 186 12.56 -9.26 4.86
C GLU A 186 11.79 -8.50 3.77
N ASP A 187 12.52 -8.03 2.77
CA ASP A 187 11.94 -7.35 1.61
C ASP A 187 11.41 -8.35 0.57
N ILE A 188 10.24 -8.09 -0.01
CA ILE A 188 9.73 -8.82 -1.19
C ILE A 188 10.07 -8.10 -2.51
N TRP A 189 9.93 -8.77 -3.64
CA TRP A 189 10.34 -8.23 -4.95
C TRP A 189 9.21 -8.08 -5.97
N GLY A 190 7.97 -8.24 -5.52
CA GLY A 190 6.77 -8.01 -6.31
C GLY A 190 5.53 -8.00 -5.43
N PRO A 191 4.35 -7.67 -6.01
CA PRO A 191 3.07 -7.73 -5.30
C PRO A 191 2.75 -9.11 -4.74
N GLU A 192 2.15 -9.15 -3.55
CA GLU A 192 1.51 -10.33 -2.96
C GLU A 192 0.17 -10.56 -3.66
N LYS A 193 0.13 -11.47 -4.64
CA LYS A 193 -1.10 -11.72 -5.44
C LYS A 193 -2.08 -12.68 -4.75
N ASP A 194 -1.67 -13.27 -3.64
CA ASP A 194 -2.47 -14.20 -2.84
C ASP A 194 -3.44 -13.48 -1.88
N THR A 195 -3.32 -12.15 -1.74
CA THR A 195 -4.23 -11.36 -0.90
C THR A 195 -5.50 -10.97 -1.64
N TYR A 196 -6.62 -11.54 -1.22
CA TYR A 196 -7.95 -11.10 -1.64
C TYR A 196 -8.35 -9.82 -0.88
N TRP A 197 -8.37 -8.68 -1.57
CA TRP A 197 -8.72 -7.37 -0.98
C TRP A 197 -10.21 -7.03 -1.06
N GLY A 198 -10.99 -7.81 -1.81
CA GLY A 198 -12.37 -7.54 -2.18
C GLY A 198 -12.62 -7.83 -3.67
N ALA A 199 -13.88 -8.00 -4.06
CA ALA A 199 -14.29 -8.32 -5.43
C ALA A 199 -14.60 -7.08 -6.29
N GLU A 200 -14.77 -5.93 -5.66
CA GLU A 200 -15.18 -4.66 -6.26
C GLU A 200 -14.24 -4.24 -7.39
N LYS A 201 -14.79 -3.51 -8.37
CA LYS A 201 -14.04 -3.02 -9.55
C LYS A 201 -13.78 -1.53 -9.55
N GLU A 202 -14.28 -0.82 -8.53
CA GLU A 202 -14.12 0.61 -8.36
C GLU A 202 -13.56 0.93 -6.97
N TRP A 203 -12.67 1.93 -6.91
CA TRP A 203 -12.13 2.42 -5.65
C TRP A 203 -13.22 3.12 -4.86
N LEU A 204 -13.28 2.86 -3.54
CA LEU A 204 -14.22 3.53 -2.64
C LEU A 204 -15.69 3.39 -3.08
N ALA A 205 -16.03 2.31 -3.81
CA ALA A 205 -17.42 1.95 -4.09
C ALA A 205 -18.22 1.88 -2.77
N PRO A 206 -19.54 2.14 -2.80
CA PRO A 206 -20.38 1.98 -1.61
C PRO A 206 -20.15 0.63 -0.93
N SER A 207 -20.11 0.64 0.40
CA SER A 207 -19.72 -0.51 1.21
C SER A 207 -20.61 -1.74 0.98
N ASP A 208 -21.81 -1.53 0.44
CA ASP A 208 -22.87 -2.51 0.21
C ASP A 208 -22.42 -3.80 -0.50
N GLU A 209 -21.43 -3.73 -1.39
CA GLU A 209 -20.92 -4.92 -2.10
C GLU A 209 -20.17 -5.91 -1.21
N ARG A 210 -19.76 -5.49 -0.01
CA ARG A 210 -18.87 -6.23 0.89
C ARG A 210 -19.55 -6.67 2.18
N TYR A 211 -20.86 -6.42 2.31
CA TYR A 211 -21.65 -6.73 3.50
C TYR A 211 -22.96 -7.38 3.06
N GLU A 212 -23.49 -8.28 3.88
CA GLU A 212 -24.90 -8.65 3.74
C GLU A 212 -25.82 -7.47 4.12
N SER A 213 -25.40 -6.67 5.12
CA SER A 213 -26.08 -5.44 5.53
C SER A 213 -25.10 -4.45 6.16
N VAL A 214 -24.98 -3.25 5.58
CA VAL A 214 -24.07 -2.20 6.07
C VAL A 214 -24.45 -1.72 7.48
N ASP A 215 -25.73 -1.80 7.88
CA ASP A 215 -26.19 -1.46 9.23
C ASP A 215 -25.81 -2.52 10.28
N LYS A 216 -25.29 -3.69 9.87
CA LYS A 216 -24.79 -4.75 10.74
C LYS A 216 -23.32 -5.03 10.44
N PRO A 217 -22.35 -4.26 10.98
CA PRO A 217 -20.95 -4.35 10.61
C PRO A 217 -20.37 -5.77 10.61
N SER A 218 -20.81 -6.63 11.54
CA SER A 218 -20.39 -8.03 11.65
C SER A 218 -20.67 -8.89 10.40
N THR A 219 -21.56 -8.45 9.51
CA THR A 219 -21.85 -9.15 8.24
C THR A 219 -20.89 -8.76 7.12
N MET A 220 -19.84 -7.96 7.39
CA MET A 220 -18.76 -7.74 6.42
C MET A 220 -18.20 -9.10 5.98
N GLU A 221 -18.04 -9.27 4.67
CA GLU A 221 -17.51 -10.48 4.04
C GLU A 221 -16.19 -10.87 4.69
N ASN A 222 -16.06 -12.14 5.07
CA ASN A 222 -14.79 -12.70 5.54
C ASN A 222 -13.92 -13.06 4.32
N PRO A 223 -12.63 -12.67 4.23
CA PRO A 223 -11.72 -12.22 5.30
C PRO A 223 -11.50 -10.70 5.39
N LEU A 224 -12.37 -9.89 4.81
CA LEU A 224 -12.14 -8.45 4.68
C LEU A 224 -12.13 -7.73 6.04
N ALA A 225 -11.39 -6.63 6.14
CA ALA A 225 -11.22 -5.87 7.40
C ALA A 225 -11.26 -4.33 7.26
N ALA A 226 -11.39 -3.80 6.04
CA ALA A 226 -11.71 -2.40 5.77
C ALA A 226 -13.18 -2.28 5.37
N VAL A 227 -13.80 -1.09 5.35
CA VAL A 227 -15.21 -0.90 4.94
C VAL A 227 -15.40 -0.77 3.43
N GLN A 228 -14.36 -0.32 2.71
CA GLN A 228 -14.38 -0.12 1.25
C GLN A 228 -13.03 -0.51 0.64
N MET A 229 -13.04 -0.96 -0.61
CA MET A 229 -11.82 -1.18 -1.39
C MET A 229 -10.97 0.10 -1.46
N GLY A 230 -9.71 0.01 -1.04
CA GLY A 230 -8.76 1.12 -1.09
C GLY A 230 -8.65 1.94 0.19
N LEU A 231 -9.42 1.63 1.24
CA LEU A 231 -9.27 2.16 2.60
C LEU A 231 -8.47 1.22 3.50
N ILE A 232 -7.80 1.76 4.51
CA ILE A 232 -7.14 0.96 5.54
C ILE A 232 -8.19 0.37 6.51
N TYR A 233 -9.10 1.19 7.04
CA TYR A 233 -10.13 0.75 7.99
C TYR A 233 -11.52 1.25 7.61
N VAL A 234 -11.82 2.51 7.95
CA VAL A 234 -13.15 3.11 7.84
C VAL A 234 -13.11 4.36 6.97
N ASN A 235 -14.27 4.79 6.48
CA ASN A 235 -14.39 6.04 5.76
C ASN A 235 -14.38 7.22 6.76
N PRO A 236 -13.45 8.19 6.64
CA PRO A 236 -13.34 9.31 7.57
C PRO A 236 -14.54 10.27 7.52
N GLU A 237 -15.31 10.30 6.45
CA GLU A 237 -16.53 11.12 6.29
C GLU A 237 -17.78 10.41 6.84
N GLY A 238 -17.64 9.14 7.23
CA GLY A 238 -18.71 8.29 7.75
C GLY A 238 -19.19 7.25 6.75
N VAL A 239 -20.16 6.43 7.16
CA VAL A 239 -20.60 5.25 6.40
C VAL A 239 -21.16 5.67 5.04
N ASN A 240 -20.51 5.22 3.96
CA ASN A 240 -20.81 5.64 2.58
C ASN A 240 -20.80 7.19 2.41
N GLY A 241 -19.91 7.89 3.13
CA GLY A 241 -19.80 9.36 3.10
C GLY A 241 -20.87 10.10 3.89
N ASN A 242 -21.72 9.41 4.66
CA ASN A 242 -22.75 10.03 5.48
C ASN A 242 -22.24 10.28 6.91
N PRO A 243 -22.22 11.53 7.39
CA PRO A 243 -21.62 11.88 8.68
C PRO A 243 -22.54 11.50 9.85
N ASP A 244 -22.51 10.22 10.23
CA ASP A 244 -23.14 9.68 11.44
C ASP A 244 -22.06 9.02 12.33
N PRO A 245 -21.58 9.72 13.38
CA PRO A 245 -20.54 9.20 14.25
C PRO A 245 -20.89 7.89 14.96
N LEU A 246 -22.18 7.62 15.25
CA LEU A 246 -22.60 6.40 15.93
C LEU A 246 -22.49 5.21 14.99
N LYS A 247 -22.93 5.37 13.74
CA LYS A 247 -22.74 4.34 12.70
C LYS A 247 -21.26 4.12 12.39
N THR A 248 -20.48 5.19 12.27
CA THR A 248 -19.03 5.10 12.05
C THR A 248 -18.33 4.38 13.20
N ALA A 249 -18.70 4.66 14.46
CA ALA A 249 -18.13 3.97 15.62
C ALA A 249 -18.40 2.46 15.60
N ALA A 250 -19.56 2.02 15.10
CA ALA A 250 -19.86 0.60 14.93
C ALA A 250 -18.95 -0.06 13.86
N GLN A 251 -18.70 0.65 12.74
CA GLN A 251 -17.74 0.19 11.72
C GLN A 251 -16.29 0.19 12.22
N VAL A 252 -15.89 1.19 13.01
CA VAL A 252 -14.56 1.24 13.66
C VAL A 252 -14.39 0.01 14.54
N ARG A 253 -15.36 -0.31 15.40
CA ARG A 253 -15.29 -1.48 16.27
C ARG A 253 -15.09 -2.78 15.50
N GLU A 254 -15.83 -2.97 14.41
CA GLU A 254 -15.71 -4.19 13.62
C GLU A 254 -14.38 -4.28 12.87
N THR A 255 -13.96 -3.21 12.18
CA THR A 255 -12.72 -3.22 11.40
C THR A 255 -11.50 -3.42 12.30
N PHE A 256 -11.41 -2.70 13.43
CA PHE A 256 -10.33 -2.85 14.40
C PHE A 256 -10.32 -4.24 15.04
N LYS A 257 -11.48 -4.80 15.37
CA LYS A 257 -11.58 -6.20 15.85
C LYS A 257 -11.02 -7.19 14.84
N ARG A 258 -11.31 -7.02 13.55
CA ARG A 258 -10.75 -7.86 12.47
C ARG A 258 -9.25 -7.66 12.27
N MET A 259 -8.68 -6.60 12.85
CA MET A 259 -7.25 -6.30 12.85
C MET A 259 -6.59 -6.48 14.23
N ALA A 260 -7.20 -7.30 15.10
CA ALA A 260 -6.69 -7.70 16.42
C ALA A 260 -6.70 -6.61 17.52
N MET A 261 -7.57 -5.61 17.41
CA MET A 261 -7.72 -4.53 18.39
C MET A 261 -9.08 -4.55 19.09
#